data_AF-A0A558BW43-F1
#
_entry.id   AF-A0A558BW43-F1
#
_cell.length_a   1.000
_cell.length_b   1.000
_cell.length_c   1.000
_cell.angle_alpha   90.00
_cell.angle_beta   90.00
_cell.angle_gamma   90.00
#
_symmetry.space_group_name_H-M   'P 1'
#
loop_
_entity.id
_entity.type
_entity.pdbx_description
1 polymer ?
#
loop_
_entity_poly.entity_id
_entity_poly.type
_entity_poly.pdbx_seq_one_letter_code
_entity_poly.pdbx_strand_id
1 'polypeptide(L)'
;MAPGTRQLWRFGLVSGGFLLLWVIGSAYGLGVNSPFDALLCRQLAAGSVWGLQAMGWQASVATNIPTLLLLNGQPTVVVGAPCDGLVLYALLAGFVLAYPGPTKRRLWFIPLGIAALWLLNVIRIVALALNHRYSPETFDFDHHYAFSAVAYAALGGLWLLWTRQSAAVAPAKASLATAAPATRSWLTARVAAGVALLVVLALVSAFQSNVVAALSRGWAALLITGPAWLHQVPGASAADVPAGVSHLALPVGAAFLGLFLIISLLGLWLLLPARAWRQAWLCYAGIGAVCLLLLALGRAGGGPGTYRLGRLLLDFLASLLPVVGLLVLLWRPTTTPTTSVELSSAR
;
A
#
# COMPACT_ATOMS: atom_id res chain seq x y z
N MET A 1 -11.27 -3.40 -29.07
CA MET A 1 -11.07 -3.66 -27.63
C MET A 1 -12.33 -3.30 -26.87
N ALA A 2 -12.83 -4.16 -25.99
CA ALA A 2 -13.98 -3.84 -25.13
C ALA A 2 -13.69 -2.55 -24.30
N PRO A 3 -14.70 -1.73 -23.98
CA PRO A 3 -14.50 -0.48 -23.23
C PRO A 3 -13.73 -0.65 -21.92
N GLY A 4 -13.93 -1.78 -21.23
CA GLY A 4 -13.21 -2.14 -20.01
C GLY A 4 -11.72 -2.44 -20.19
N THR A 5 -11.32 -3.06 -21.31
CA THR A 5 -9.89 -3.34 -21.57
C THR A 5 -9.13 -2.07 -21.91
N ARG A 6 -9.72 -1.14 -22.67
CA ARG A 6 -9.09 0.16 -22.97
C ARG A 6 -8.84 0.99 -21.70
N GLN A 7 -9.78 0.96 -20.77
CA GLN A 7 -9.67 1.64 -19.47
C GLN A 7 -8.55 1.04 -18.60
N LEU A 8 -8.44 -0.30 -18.57
CA LEU A 8 -7.39 -1.00 -17.86
C LEU A 8 -6.00 -0.67 -18.41
N TRP A 9 -5.84 -0.68 -19.74
CA TRP A 9 -4.58 -0.33 -20.40
C TRP A 9 -4.16 1.12 -20.12
N ARG A 10 -5.10 2.07 -20.21
CA ARG A 10 -4.83 3.47 -19.87
C ARG A 10 -4.41 3.64 -18.42
N PHE A 11 -5.11 2.98 -17.50
CA PHE A 11 -4.74 2.99 -16.08
C PHE A 11 -3.34 2.40 -15.88
N GLY A 12 -3.04 1.25 -16.49
CA GLY A 12 -1.72 0.61 -16.41
C GLY A 12 -0.59 1.48 -16.97
N LEU A 13 -0.80 2.11 -18.12
CA LEU A 13 0.20 3.00 -18.74
C LEU A 13 0.45 4.26 -17.90
N VAL A 14 -0.61 4.91 -17.40
CA VAL A 14 -0.45 6.12 -16.59
C VAL A 14 0.17 5.80 -15.24
N SER A 15 -0.28 4.74 -14.56
CA SER A 15 0.31 4.29 -13.30
C SER A 15 1.77 3.84 -13.47
N GLY A 16 2.09 3.14 -14.56
CA GLY A 16 3.46 2.73 -14.88
C GLY A 16 4.37 3.92 -15.19
N GLY A 17 3.89 4.90 -15.95
CA GLY A 17 4.60 6.15 -16.21
C GLY A 17 4.82 6.97 -14.93
N PHE A 18 3.80 7.07 -14.08
CA PHE A 18 3.92 7.74 -12.79
C PHE A 18 4.92 7.04 -11.87
N LEU A 19 4.90 5.70 -11.81
CA LEU A 19 5.88 4.91 -11.06
C LEU A 19 7.31 5.15 -11.59
N LEU A 20 7.49 5.16 -12.91
CA LEU A 20 8.79 5.44 -13.52
C LEU A 20 9.28 6.85 -13.15
N LEU A 21 8.40 7.86 -13.25
CA LEU A 21 8.70 9.24 -12.84
C LEU A 21 9.04 9.34 -11.35
N TRP A 22 8.34 8.59 -10.50
CA TRP A 22 8.64 8.51 -9.08
C TRP A 22 10.02 7.88 -8.83
N VAL A 23 10.36 6.80 -9.52
CA VAL A 23 11.68 6.15 -9.42
C VAL A 23 12.81 7.07 -9.91
N ILE A 24 12.62 7.74 -11.04
CA ILE A 24 13.59 8.73 -11.55
C ILE A 24 13.69 9.88 -10.56
N GLY A 25 12.56 10.47 -10.15
CA GLY A 25 12.52 11.57 -9.19
C GLY A 25 13.24 11.23 -7.90
N SER A 26 12.95 10.07 -7.31
CA SER A 26 13.63 9.59 -6.09
C SER A 26 15.14 9.41 -6.28
N ALA A 27 15.60 9.01 -7.47
CA ALA A 27 17.02 8.92 -7.78
C ALA A 27 17.71 10.29 -7.96
N TYR A 28 16.96 11.32 -8.37
CA TYR A 28 17.47 12.68 -8.65
C TYR A 28 17.05 13.73 -7.60
N GLY A 29 16.73 13.30 -6.37
CA GLY A 29 16.55 14.22 -5.24
C GLY A 29 15.11 14.54 -4.84
N LEU A 30 14.12 13.74 -5.25
CA LEU A 30 12.78 13.69 -4.61
C LEU A 30 12.65 12.52 -3.62
N GLY A 31 13.75 11.83 -3.33
CA GLY A 31 13.79 10.66 -2.45
C GLY A 31 14.05 11.00 -0.99
N VAL A 32 14.32 9.95 -0.22
CA VAL A 32 14.72 10.01 1.19
C VAL A 32 15.95 10.90 1.36
N ASN A 33 15.94 11.78 2.36
CA ASN A 33 17.00 12.77 2.64
C ASN A 33 17.18 13.85 1.57
N SER A 34 16.12 14.18 0.83
CA SER A 34 16.12 15.32 -0.08
C SER A 34 15.81 16.66 0.62
N PRO A 35 16.13 17.81 0.01
CA PRO A 35 15.66 19.12 0.50
C PRO A 35 14.13 19.19 0.63
N PHE A 36 13.41 18.46 -0.23
CA PHE A 36 11.96 18.39 -0.20
C PHE A 36 11.44 17.58 0.99
N ASP A 37 12.04 16.42 1.26
CA ASP A 37 11.78 15.61 2.46
C ASP A 37 12.02 16.42 3.75
N ALA A 38 13.13 17.16 3.80
CA ALA A 38 13.44 18.04 4.92
C ALA A 38 12.40 19.16 5.10
N LEU A 39 11.90 19.73 4.00
CA LEU A 39 10.82 20.73 4.04
C LEU A 39 9.52 20.11 4.58
N LEU A 40 9.12 18.95 4.09
CA LEU A 40 7.92 18.26 4.55
C LEU A 40 8.01 17.91 6.05
N CYS A 41 9.15 17.38 6.49
CA CYS A 41 9.38 17.07 7.90
C CYS A 41 9.30 18.32 8.78
N ARG A 42 9.86 19.47 8.36
CA ARG A 42 9.75 20.74 9.10
C ARG A 42 8.32 21.25 9.16
N GLN A 43 7.58 21.18 8.06
CA GLN A 43 6.17 21.60 8.02
C GLN A 43 5.30 20.74 8.94
N LEU A 44 5.55 19.42 8.96
CA LEU A 44 4.85 18.49 9.86
C LEU A 44 5.23 18.73 11.32
N ALA A 45 6.50 18.96 11.63
CA ALA A 45 6.95 19.29 12.98
C ALA A 45 6.31 20.60 13.47
N ALA A 46 6.31 21.64 12.65
CA ALA A 46 5.69 22.92 12.96
C ALA A 46 4.16 22.78 13.15
N GLY A 47 3.47 22.08 12.25
CA GLY A 47 2.04 21.80 12.36
C GLY A 47 1.68 21.00 13.62
N SER A 48 2.54 20.06 14.01
CA SER A 48 2.35 19.25 15.22
C SER A 48 2.60 20.04 16.50
N VAL A 49 3.61 20.91 16.51
CA VAL A 49 3.81 21.88 17.61
C VAL A 49 2.60 22.80 17.74
N TRP A 50 2.10 23.34 16.63
CA TRP A 50 0.89 24.17 16.63
C TRP A 50 -0.32 23.40 17.19
N GLY A 51 -0.50 22.14 16.79
CA GLY A 51 -1.55 21.28 17.33
C GLY A 51 -1.41 21.01 18.84
N LEU A 52 -0.20 20.74 19.31
CA LEU A 52 0.09 20.56 20.75
C LEU A 52 -0.18 21.84 21.55
N GLN A 53 0.25 22.99 21.04
CA GLN A 53 0.00 24.30 21.66
C GLN A 53 -1.51 24.62 21.70
N ALA A 54 -2.24 24.31 20.63
CA ALA A 54 -3.70 24.48 20.58
C ALA A 54 -4.43 23.65 21.65
N MET A 55 -3.85 22.52 22.08
CA MET A 55 -4.37 21.70 23.17
C MET A 55 -3.86 22.12 24.57
N GLY A 56 -3.10 23.21 24.68
CA GLY A 56 -2.61 23.76 25.94
C GLY A 56 -1.25 23.25 26.41
N TRP A 57 -0.53 22.49 25.57
CA TRP A 57 0.81 22.01 25.91
C TRP A 57 1.89 23.06 25.60
N GLN A 58 2.94 23.14 26.43
CA GLN A 58 4.14 23.89 26.08
C GLN A 58 4.99 23.06 25.11
N ALA A 59 4.69 23.20 23.81
CA ALA A 59 5.41 22.52 22.75
C ALA A 59 6.28 23.49 21.94
N SER A 60 7.44 23.02 21.52
CA SER A 60 8.34 23.74 20.61
C SER A 60 9.15 22.74 19.77
N VAL A 61 9.92 23.23 18.80
CA VAL A 61 10.96 22.43 18.15
C VAL A 61 12.32 22.73 18.79
N ALA A 62 13.25 21.77 18.74
CA ALA A 62 14.61 22.00 19.19
C ALA A 62 15.35 22.98 18.27
N THR A 63 16.17 23.86 18.85
CA THR A 63 16.93 24.89 18.11
C THR A 63 17.90 24.32 17.10
N ASN A 64 18.59 23.23 17.47
CA ASN A 64 19.61 22.59 16.62
C ASN A 64 19.02 21.54 15.67
N ILE A 65 17.79 21.07 15.93
CA ILE A 65 17.13 20.00 15.17
C ILE A 65 15.67 20.43 14.94
N PRO A 66 15.36 21.15 13.85
CA PRO A 66 14.04 21.77 13.61
C PRO A 66 12.92 20.76 13.28
N THR A 67 13.18 19.46 13.44
CA THR A 67 12.21 18.37 13.31
C THR A 67 12.03 17.57 14.61
N LEU A 68 12.79 17.89 15.66
CA LEU A 68 12.64 17.31 17.00
C LEU A 68 11.61 18.13 17.79
N LEU A 69 10.51 17.49 18.16
CA LEU A 69 9.50 18.07 19.04
C LEU A 69 9.97 18.02 20.48
N LEU A 70 9.75 19.12 21.18
CA LEU A 70 9.95 19.27 22.61
C LEU A 70 8.59 19.48 23.27
N LEU A 71 8.35 18.78 24.38
CA LEU A 71 7.17 18.94 25.22
C LEU A 71 7.65 19.30 26.64
N ASN A 72 7.28 20.48 27.14
CA ASN A 72 7.78 21.04 28.40
C ASN A 72 9.33 21.05 28.46
N GLY A 73 9.98 21.37 27.34
CA GLY A 73 11.44 21.38 27.21
C GLY A 73 12.10 20.00 27.09
N GLN A 74 11.34 18.90 27.17
CA GLN A 74 11.86 17.55 27.05
C GLN A 74 11.69 17.01 25.62
N PRO A 75 12.69 16.32 25.05
CA PRO A 75 12.59 15.73 23.71
C PRO A 75 11.54 14.61 23.67
N THR A 76 10.77 14.55 22.58
CA THR A 76 9.77 13.49 22.37
C THR A 76 9.98 12.75 21.05
N VAL A 77 9.63 13.38 19.93
CA VAL A 77 9.60 12.73 18.62
C VAL A 77 10.40 13.52 17.61
N VAL A 78 11.24 12.82 16.85
CA VAL A 78 11.92 13.37 15.67
C VAL A 78 11.10 13.01 14.43
N VAL A 79 10.65 14.02 13.70
CA VAL A 79 10.02 13.82 12.39
C VAL A 79 11.10 13.57 11.35
N GLY A 80 11.19 12.34 10.85
CA GLY A 80 12.13 11.94 9.81
C GLY A 80 11.44 11.51 8.51
N ALA A 81 12.23 11.18 7.50
CA ALA A 81 11.77 10.80 6.15
C ALA A 81 10.62 9.77 6.11
N PRO A 82 10.59 8.70 6.93
CA PRO A 82 9.45 7.76 6.92
C PRO A 82 8.11 8.38 7.35
N CYS A 83 8.15 9.53 8.01
CA CYS A 83 6.99 10.26 8.51
C CYS A 83 6.60 11.46 7.65
N ASP A 84 7.26 11.73 6.53
CA ASP A 84 6.97 12.92 5.70
C ASP A 84 5.64 12.83 4.92
N GLY A 85 5.13 11.61 4.75
CA GLY A 85 3.90 11.30 4.03
C GLY A 85 4.03 11.38 2.50
N LEU A 86 5.21 11.67 1.96
CA LEU A 86 5.44 11.93 0.54
C LEU A 86 5.00 10.75 -0.34
N VAL A 87 5.32 9.53 0.09
CA VAL A 87 4.90 8.30 -0.60
C VAL A 87 3.37 8.24 -0.69
N LEU A 88 2.64 8.55 0.38
CA LEU A 88 1.17 8.50 0.39
C LEU A 88 0.57 9.59 -0.50
N TYR A 89 1.16 10.79 -0.51
CA TYR A 89 0.75 11.88 -1.41
C TYR A 89 0.94 11.50 -2.88
N ALA A 90 2.08 10.89 -3.21
CA ALA A 90 2.37 10.41 -4.56
C ALA A 90 1.43 9.28 -4.97
N LEU A 91 1.17 8.31 -4.08
CA LEU A 91 0.22 7.23 -4.33
C LEU A 91 -1.21 7.76 -4.58
N LEU A 92 -1.65 8.73 -3.78
CA LEU A 92 -2.93 9.40 -3.99
C LEU A 92 -2.99 10.07 -5.36
N ALA A 93 -2.01 10.92 -5.68
CA ALA A 93 -1.97 11.68 -6.92
C ALA A 93 -1.90 10.74 -8.14
N GLY A 94 -0.99 9.76 -8.10
CA GLY A 94 -0.80 8.76 -9.16
C GLY A 94 -2.08 7.98 -9.44
N PHE A 95 -2.76 7.50 -8.39
CA PHE A 95 -4.04 6.80 -8.54
C PHE A 95 -5.12 7.69 -9.16
N VAL A 96 -5.30 8.92 -8.65
CA VAL A 96 -6.33 9.85 -9.13
C VAL A 96 -6.09 10.27 -10.59
N LEU A 97 -4.82 10.44 -10.98
CA LEU A 97 -4.45 10.74 -12.37
C LEU A 97 -4.70 9.56 -13.31
N ALA A 98 -4.38 8.35 -12.86
CA ALA A 98 -4.56 7.12 -13.63
C ALA A 98 -6.03 6.69 -13.73
N TYR A 99 -6.82 6.87 -12.66
CA TYR A 99 -8.22 6.46 -12.62
C TYR A 99 -9.11 7.43 -13.41
N PRO A 100 -10.05 6.96 -14.23
CA PRO A 100 -10.88 7.84 -15.05
C PRO A 100 -11.78 8.74 -14.21
N GLY A 101 -11.83 10.00 -14.61
CA GLY A 101 -12.65 11.03 -14.00
C GLY A 101 -12.37 12.39 -14.63
N PRO A 102 -13.27 13.36 -14.45
CA PRO A 102 -13.15 14.69 -15.05
C PRO A 102 -11.91 15.45 -14.55
N THR A 103 -11.18 16.10 -15.45
CA THR A 103 -9.92 16.80 -15.15
C THR A 103 -10.09 17.90 -14.10
N LYS A 104 -11.19 18.68 -14.18
CA LYS A 104 -11.51 19.70 -13.18
C LYS A 104 -11.61 19.13 -11.76
N ARG A 105 -12.14 17.91 -11.63
CA ARG A 105 -12.25 17.25 -10.33
C ARG A 105 -10.90 16.79 -9.79
N ARG A 106 -10.00 16.34 -10.68
CA ARG A 106 -8.63 15.95 -10.30
C ARG A 106 -7.88 17.14 -9.68
N LEU A 107 -8.04 18.33 -10.29
CA LEU A 107 -7.32 19.54 -9.89
C LEU A 107 -7.61 19.98 -8.45
N TRP A 108 -8.82 19.76 -7.92
CA TRP A 108 -9.12 20.07 -6.52
C TRP A 108 -9.06 18.86 -5.58
N PHE A 109 -9.37 17.65 -6.07
CA PHE A 109 -9.38 16.45 -5.25
C PHE A 109 -7.97 16.04 -4.80
N ILE A 110 -6.97 16.18 -5.67
CA ILE A 110 -5.57 15.87 -5.32
C ILE A 110 -5.08 16.78 -4.18
N PRO A 111 -5.11 18.13 -4.29
CA PRO A 111 -4.64 18.98 -3.19
C PRO A 111 -5.47 18.81 -1.92
N LEU A 112 -6.80 18.62 -2.02
CA LEU A 112 -7.64 18.36 -0.85
C LEU A 112 -7.26 17.05 -0.16
N GLY A 113 -7.04 15.98 -0.92
CA GLY A 113 -6.64 14.70 -0.35
C GLY A 113 -5.23 14.73 0.23
N ILE A 114 -4.29 15.46 -0.39
CA ILE A 114 -2.96 15.70 0.18
C ILE A 114 -3.09 16.48 1.50
N ALA A 115 -3.91 17.53 1.55
CA ALA A 115 -4.15 18.29 2.78
C ALA A 115 -4.78 17.42 3.89
N ALA A 116 -5.72 16.55 3.54
CA ALA A 116 -6.33 15.61 4.48
C ALA A 116 -5.32 14.59 5.03
N LEU A 117 -4.47 14.03 4.17
CA LEU A 117 -3.40 13.11 4.59
C LEU A 117 -2.33 13.83 5.43
N TRP A 118 -1.98 15.07 5.08
CA TRP A 118 -1.08 15.90 5.86
C TRP A 118 -1.63 16.17 7.27
N LEU A 119 -2.92 16.54 7.37
CA LEU A 119 -3.58 16.78 8.66
C LEU A 119 -3.63 15.51 9.51
N LEU A 120 -3.95 14.36 8.91
CA LEU A 120 -3.92 13.07 9.59
C LEU A 120 -2.52 12.75 10.12
N ASN A 121 -1.48 13.10 9.37
CA ASN A 121 -0.10 12.87 9.77
C ASN A 121 0.34 13.82 10.90
N VAL A 122 -0.13 15.07 10.90
CA VAL A 122 0.02 15.98 12.05
C VAL A 122 -0.61 15.37 13.31
N ILE A 123 -1.86 14.90 13.21
CA ILE A 123 -2.56 14.24 14.33
C ILE A 123 -1.76 13.02 14.83
N ARG A 124 -1.21 12.21 13.92
CA ARG A 124 -0.32 11.08 14.27
C ARG A 124 0.89 11.54 15.06
N ILE A 125 1.63 12.55 14.59
CA ILE A 125 2.85 13.01 15.25
C ILE A 125 2.54 13.61 16.63
N VAL A 126 1.44 14.36 16.74
CA VAL A 126 0.90 14.85 18.01
C VAL A 126 0.62 13.69 18.98
N ALA A 127 -0.10 12.67 18.50
CA ALA A 127 -0.41 11.50 19.31
C ALA A 127 0.85 10.73 19.73
N LEU A 128 1.83 10.58 18.84
CA LEU A 128 3.13 9.97 19.15
C LEU A 128 3.95 10.77 20.16
N ALA A 129 3.91 12.11 20.10
CA ALA A 129 4.60 12.96 21.07
C ALA A 129 4.02 12.80 22.48
N LEU A 130 2.69 12.70 22.60
CA LEU A 130 2.02 12.42 23.86
C LEU A 130 2.24 10.98 24.31
N ASN A 131 2.16 10.02 23.39
CA ASN A 131 2.40 8.61 23.65
C ASN A 131 3.82 8.39 24.21
N HIS A 132 4.84 8.97 23.58
CA HIS A 132 6.22 8.89 24.08
C HIS A 132 6.34 9.42 25.51
N ARG A 133 5.57 10.45 25.86
CA ARG A 133 5.62 11.07 27.20
C ARG A 133 4.89 10.26 28.28
N TYR A 134 3.79 9.61 27.93
CA TYR A 134 2.82 9.05 28.89
C TYR A 134 2.69 7.52 28.83
N SER A 135 3.00 6.91 27.69
CA SER A 135 2.89 5.47 27.43
C SER A 135 4.03 4.97 26.51
N PRO A 136 5.31 5.24 26.86
CA PRO A 136 6.45 4.95 25.99
C PRO A 136 6.56 3.48 25.59
N GLU A 137 6.02 2.56 26.40
CA GLU A 137 5.97 1.12 26.10
C GLU A 137 5.16 0.77 24.85
N THR A 138 4.22 1.63 24.44
CA THR A 138 3.39 1.44 23.23
C THR A 138 3.92 2.19 22.01
N PHE A 139 4.93 3.05 22.20
CA PHE A 139 5.43 3.96 21.16
C PHE A 139 5.86 3.24 19.89
N ASP A 140 6.67 2.19 20.02
CA ASP A 140 7.19 1.46 18.86
C ASP A 140 6.07 0.77 18.08
N PHE A 141 5.07 0.22 18.78
CA PHE A 141 3.91 -0.40 18.17
C PHE A 141 3.05 0.64 17.43
N ASP A 142 2.76 1.76 18.08
CA ASP A 142 1.91 2.80 17.52
C ASP A 142 2.56 3.46 16.30
N HIS A 143 3.84 3.80 16.42
CA HIS A 143 4.63 4.44 15.36
C HIS A 143 4.73 3.57 14.10
N HIS A 144 5.00 2.27 14.25
CA HIS A 144 5.22 1.38 13.12
C HIS A 144 3.94 0.76 12.57
N TYR A 145 2.96 0.43 13.42
CA TYR A 145 1.83 -0.42 13.04
C TYR A 145 0.50 0.33 13.06
N ALA A 146 0.09 0.87 14.21
CA ALA A 146 -1.23 1.46 14.38
C ALA A 146 -1.44 2.64 13.42
N PHE A 147 -0.50 3.58 13.42
CA PHE A 147 -0.63 4.76 12.58
C PHE A 147 -0.39 4.49 11.09
N SER A 148 0.44 3.50 10.75
CA SER A 148 0.57 3.02 9.37
C SER A 148 -0.77 2.48 8.85
N ALA A 149 -1.46 1.64 9.64
CA ALA A 149 -2.76 1.10 9.27
C ALA A 149 -3.80 2.21 9.05
N VAL A 150 -3.85 3.21 9.95
CA VAL A 150 -4.75 4.37 9.83
C VAL A 150 -4.45 5.19 8.56
N ALA A 151 -3.18 5.46 8.28
CA ALA A 151 -2.77 6.25 7.11
C ALA A 151 -3.12 5.53 5.78
N TYR A 152 -2.86 4.23 5.68
CA TYR A 152 -3.25 3.44 4.50
C TYR A 152 -4.77 3.29 4.36
N ALA A 153 -5.50 3.16 5.48
CA ALA A 153 -6.96 3.15 5.46
C ALA A 153 -7.53 4.48 4.95
N ALA A 154 -6.97 5.61 5.39
CA ALA A 154 -7.36 6.93 4.89
C ALA A 154 -7.07 7.10 3.39
N LEU A 155 -5.90 6.66 2.92
CA LEU A 155 -5.55 6.64 1.49
C LEU A 155 -6.56 5.80 0.69
N GLY A 156 -6.86 4.58 1.14
CA GLY A 156 -7.86 3.72 0.53
C GLY A 156 -9.27 4.34 0.53
N GLY A 157 -9.64 5.02 1.62
CA GLY A 157 -10.88 5.78 1.75
C GLY A 157 -10.99 6.91 0.73
N LEU A 158 -9.90 7.67 0.52
CA LEU A 158 -9.83 8.70 -0.51
C LEU A 158 -9.94 8.11 -1.92
N TRP A 159 -9.31 6.96 -2.17
CA TRP A 159 -9.48 6.24 -3.44
C TRP A 159 -10.92 5.80 -3.67
N LEU A 160 -11.57 5.22 -2.67
CA LEU A 160 -12.99 4.85 -2.74
C LEU A 160 -13.90 6.06 -2.98
N LEU A 161 -13.61 7.18 -2.31
CA LEU A 161 -14.34 8.43 -2.48
C LEU A 161 -14.23 8.95 -3.93
N TRP A 162 -13.04 8.86 -4.52
CA TRP A 162 -12.81 9.21 -5.92
C TRP A 162 -13.59 8.30 -6.89
N THR A 163 -13.53 6.98 -6.70
CA THR A 163 -14.15 6.03 -7.62
C THR A 163 -15.68 6.07 -7.58
N ARG A 164 -16.29 6.19 -6.40
CA ARG A 164 -17.75 6.27 -6.23
C ARG A 164 -18.36 7.46 -6.98
N GLN A 165 -17.70 8.61 -6.94
CA GLN A 165 -18.17 9.81 -7.63
C GLN A 165 -17.91 9.78 -9.13
N SER A 166 -16.92 9.01 -9.61
CA SER A 166 -16.76 8.74 -11.05
C SER A 166 -17.88 7.88 -11.62
N ALA A 167 -18.43 6.95 -10.84
CA ALA A 167 -19.53 6.08 -11.28
C ALA A 167 -20.86 6.85 -11.44
N ALA A 168 -21.03 7.97 -10.72
CA ALA A 168 -22.25 8.77 -10.71
C ALA A 168 -22.48 9.66 -11.96
N VAL A 169 -21.57 9.66 -12.96
CA VAL A 169 -21.70 10.47 -14.19
C VAL A 169 -22.35 9.68 -15.35
N ALA A 170 -22.81 8.45 -15.13
CA ALA A 170 -23.72 7.78 -16.08
C ALA A 170 -25.18 8.26 -15.83
N PRO A 171 -25.96 8.65 -16.85
CA PRO A 171 -27.33 9.09 -16.65
C PRO A 171 -28.18 7.96 -16.06
N ALA A 172 -28.95 8.31 -15.03
CA ALA A 172 -29.70 7.41 -14.16
C ALA A 172 -31.00 6.89 -14.80
N LYS A 173 -31.37 5.65 -14.43
CA LYS A 173 -32.74 5.28 -14.03
C LYS A 173 -32.71 3.89 -13.38
N ALA A 174 -32.86 3.84 -12.07
CA ALA A 174 -33.30 2.63 -11.39
C ALA A 174 -34.15 3.05 -10.18
N SER A 175 -35.46 3.01 -10.43
CA SER A 175 -36.55 2.87 -9.48
C SER A 175 -36.12 2.32 -8.11
N LEU A 176 -36.48 3.04 -7.04
CA LEU A 176 -36.65 2.45 -5.72
C LEU A 176 -37.72 1.35 -5.83
N ALA A 177 -37.28 0.11 -5.95
CA ALA A 177 -38.11 -1.06 -5.68
C ALA A 177 -37.36 -1.95 -4.69
N THR A 178 -37.90 -1.97 -3.48
CA THR A 178 -37.58 -2.84 -2.37
C THR A 178 -37.56 -4.31 -2.77
N ALA A 179 -36.40 -4.93 -2.68
CA ALA A 179 -36.26 -6.36 -2.42
C ALA A 179 -34.98 -6.57 -1.62
N ALA A 180 -35.11 -6.82 -0.31
CA ALA A 180 -34.00 -7.31 0.49
C ALA A 180 -33.58 -8.68 -0.07
N PRO A 181 -32.33 -8.87 -0.54
CA PRO A 181 -31.92 -10.18 -1.04
C PRO A 181 -31.74 -11.11 0.15
N ALA A 182 -32.30 -12.32 0.07
CA ALA A 182 -31.94 -13.42 0.94
C ALA A 182 -30.42 -13.62 0.84
N THR A 183 -29.71 -13.33 1.93
CA THR A 183 -28.25 -13.46 2.01
C THR A 183 -27.88 -14.92 1.81
N ARG A 184 -27.29 -15.25 0.66
CA ARG A 184 -26.69 -16.57 0.43
C ARG A 184 -25.52 -16.72 1.40
N SER A 185 -25.67 -17.58 2.41
CA SER A 185 -24.70 -17.79 3.49
C SER A 185 -23.29 -18.15 3.00
N TRP A 186 -23.18 -18.80 1.84
CA TRP A 186 -21.88 -19.10 1.21
C TRP A 186 -21.20 -17.86 0.62
N LEU A 187 -21.97 -16.86 0.17
CA LEU A 187 -21.42 -15.60 -0.35
C LEU A 187 -20.92 -14.74 0.83
N THR A 188 -21.63 -14.73 1.96
CA THR A 188 -21.18 -14.05 3.18
C THR A 188 -19.95 -14.73 3.78
N ALA A 189 -19.90 -16.08 3.82
CA ALA A 189 -18.73 -16.81 4.28
C ALA A 189 -17.50 -16.58 3.38
N ARG A 190 -17.70 -16.57 2.05
CA ARG A 190 -16.61 -16.31 1.09
C ARG A 190 -16.04 -14.90 1.23
N VAL A 191 -16.90 -13.90 1.38
CA VAL A 191 -16.48 -12.51 1.61
C VAL A 191 -15.80 -12.38 2.97
N ALA A 192 -16.35 -12.98 4.03
CA ALA A 192 -15.74 -12.97 5.36
C ALA A 192 -14.34 -13.58 5.35
N ALA A 193 -14.16 -14.73 4.68
CA ALA A 193 -12.84 -15.34 4.50
C ALA A 193 -11.88 -14.45 3.70
N GLY A 194 -12.37 -13.80 2.64
CA GLY A 194 -11.59 -12.83 1.87
C GLY A 194 -11.14 -11.63 2.72
N VAL A 195 -12.04 -11.07 3.52
CA VAL A 195 -11.74 -9.98 4.46
C VAL A 195 -10.76 -10.43 5.55
N ALA A 196 -10.93 -11.64 6.09
CA ALA A 196 -9.99 -12.21 7.05
C ALA A 196 -8.58 -12.33 6.46
N LEU A 197 -8.45 -12.76 5.20
CA LEU A 197 -7.15 -12.79 4.52
C LEU A 197 -6.57 -11.39 4.29
N LEU A 198 -7.39 -10.37 4.03
CA LEU A 198 -6.89 -8.98 3.99
C LEU A 198 -6.38 -8.51 5.34
N VAL A 199 -7.05 -8.89 6.43
CA VAL A 199 -6.59 -8.61 7.80
C VAL A 199 -5.27 -9.33 8.05
N VAL A 200 -5.17 -10.62 7.73
CA VAL A 200 -3.92 -11.37 7.84
C VAL A 200 -2.81 -10.73 7.01
N LEU A 201 -3.10 -10.31 5.77
CA LEU A 201 -2.13 -9.64 4.92
C LEU A 201 -1.66 -8.32 5.52
N ALA A 202 -2.58 -7.54 6.10
CA ALA A 202 -2.25 -6.30 6.79
C ALA A 202 -1.40 -6.55 8.04
N LEU A 203 -1.70 -7.61 8.81
CA LEU A 203 -0.91 -8.02 9.97
C LEU A 203 0.49 -8.49 9.55
N VAL A 204 0.61 -9.32 8.52
CA VAL A 204 1.92 -9.77 7.98
C VAL A 204 2.73 -8.58 7.48
N SER A 205 2.09 -7.61 6.83
CA SER A 205 2.73 -6.38 6.37
C SER A 205 3.14 -5.47 7.53
N ALA A 206 2.33 -5.37 8.57
CA ALA A 206 2.67 -4.62 9.77
C ALA A 206 3.84 -5.31 10.48
N PHE A 207 3.69 -6.56 10.90
CA PHE A 207 4.68 -7.30 11.68
C PHE A 207 5.75 -8.00 10.82
N GLN A 208 6.15 -7.40 9.69
CA GLN A 208 7.08 -8.00 8.74
C GLN A 208 8.39 -8.45 9.41
N SER A 209 8.96 -7.64 10.31
CA SER A 209 10.18 -7.98 11.05
C SER A 209 10.02 -9.23 11.91
N ASN A 210 8.88 -9.37 12.60
CA ASN A 210 8.59 -10.51 13.46
C ASN A 210 8.36 -11.79 12.63
N VAL A 211 7.64 -11.68 11.52
CA VAL A 211 7.42 -12.80 10.59
C VAL A 211 8.75 -13.26 9.99
N VAL A 212 9.55 -12.33 9.48
CA VAL A 212 10.89 -12.62 8.96
C VAL A 212 11.77 -13.26 10.03
N ALA A 213 11.77 -12.73 11.26
CA ALA A 213 12.55 -13.29 12.35
C ALA A 213 12.11 -14.71 12.71
N ALA A 214 10.80 -14.99 12.71
CA ALA A 214 10.27 -16.33 12.92
C ALA A 214 10.69 -17.30 11.81
N LEU A 215 10.59 -16.88 10.55
CA LEU A 215 11.05 -17.66 9.39
C LEU A 215 12.56 -17.91 9.45
N SER A 216 13.37 -16.90 9.82
CA SER A 216 14.81 -17.03 10.01
C SER A 216 15.16 -18.03 11.10
N ARG A 217 14.48 -17.99 12.26
CA ARG A 217 14.68 -18.97 13.34
C ARG A 217 14.31 -20.39 12.89
N GLY A 218 13.19 -20.54 12.19
CA GLY A 218 12.76 -21.83 11.64
C GLY A 218 13.77 -22.40 10.63
N TRP A 219 14.26 -21.56 9.72
CA TRP A 219 15.28 -21.95 8.75
C TRP A 219 16.61 -22.31 9.40
N ALA A 220 17.05 -21.54 10.40
CA ALA A 220 18.26 -21.85 11.16
C ALA A 220 18.14 -23.20 11.89
N ALA A 221 16.99 -23.48 12.50
CA ALA A 221 16.72 -24.78 13.12
C ALA A 221 16.78 -25.92 12.08
N LEU A 222 16.19 -25.73 10.90
CA LEU A 222 16.26 -26.70 9.79
C LEU A 222 17.68 -26.94 9.29
N LEU A 223 18.52 -25.91 9.22
CA LEU A 223 19.93 -26.09 8.85
C LEU A 223 20.71 -26.89 9.91
N ILE A 224 20.35 -26.78 11.18
CA ILE A 224 21.02 -27.51 12.27
C ILE A 224 20.56 -28.96 12.33
N THR A 225 19.25 -29.21 12.24
CA THR A 225 18.67 -30.54 12.47
C THR A 225 18.38 -31.31 11.17
N GLY A 226 18.45 -30.63 10.03
CA GLY A 226 18.06 -31.18 8.74
C GLY A 226 19.19 -31.88 7.99
N PRO A 227 18.87 -32.42 6.82
CA PRO A 227 19.84 -33.12 5.98
C PRO A 227 20.89 -32.18 5.38
N ALA A 228 22.11 -32.71 5.21
CA ALA A 228 23.28 -31.93 4.78
C ALA A 228 23.11 -31.21 3.42
N TRP A 229 22.22 -31.69 2.55
CA TRP A 229 21.94 -31.01 1.28
C TRP A 229 21.33 -29.61 1.46
N LEU A 230 20.73 -29.30 2.62
CA LEU A 230 20.21 -27.97 2.91
C LEU A 230 21.30 -26.89 2.90
N HIS A 231 22.53 -27.23 3.28
CA HIS A 231 23.67 -26.32 3.22
C HIS A 231 24.14 -26.04 1.79
N GLN A 232 23.77 -26.89 0.82
CA GLN A 232 24.12 -26.72 -0.59
C GLN A 232 23.11 -25.83 -1.32
N VAL A 233 22.02 -25.43 -0.67
CA VAL A 233 21.03 -24.52 -1.25
C VAL A 233 21.67 -23.14 -1.45
N PRO A 234 21.52 -22.51 -2.64
CA PRO A 234 22.07 -21.18 -2.88
C PRO A 234 21.56 -20.16 -1.85
N GLY A 235 22.49 -19.45 -1.20
CA GLY A 235 22.14 -18.47 -0.16
C GLY A 235 21.50 -19.09 1.09
N ALA A 236 21.87 -20.33 1.42
CA ALA A 236 21.41 -21.04 2.62
C ALA A 236 21.73 -20.26 3.89
N SER A 237 22.91 -19.63 3.99
CA SER A 237 23.22 -18.69 5.06
C SER A 237 23.05 -17.25 4.60
N ALA A 238 22.66 -16.36 5.52
CA ALA A 238 22.66 -14.92 5.27
C ALA A 238 24.09 -14.38 5.00
N ALA A 239 25.12 -15.08 5.48
CA ALA A 239 26.53 -14.77 5.21
C ALA A 239 26.94 -15.06 3.76
N ASP A 240 26.23 -15.94 3.05
CA ASP A 240 26.50 -16.29 1.65
C ASP A 240 25.92 -15.26 0.67
N VAL A 241 25.13 -14.31 1.16
CA VAL A 241 24.53 -13.25 0.35
C VAL A 241 25.44 -12.02 0.36
N PRO A 242 25.83 -11.49 -0.83
CA PRO A 242 26.68 -10.30 -0.90
C PRO A 242 26.12 -9.12 -0.08
N ALA A 243 27.00 -8.44 0.64
CA ALA A 243 26.65 -7.26 1.43
C ALA A 243 25.97 -6.21 0.53
N GLY A 244 24.80 -5.72 0.95
CA GLY A 244 23.99 -4.75 0.19
C GLY A 244 22.90 -5.36 -0.72
N VAL A 245 22.78 -6.68 -0.83
CA VAL A 245 21.72 -7.37 -1.61
C VAL A 245 20.53 -7.77 -0.74
N SER A 246 20.77 -8.52 0.34
CA SER A 246 19.81 -8.74 1.41
C SER A 246 20.49 -9.26 2.67
N HIS A 247 20.00 -8.84 3.84
CA HIS A 247 20.44 -9.39 5.12
C HIS A 247 19.78 -10.73 5.48
N LEU A 248 18.94 -11.28 4.59
CA LEU A 248 18.23 -12.53 4.78
C LEU A 248 18.84 -13.63 3.91
N ALA A 249 18.83 -14.87 4.43
CA ALA A 249 19.04 -16.06 3.62
C ALA A 249 17.98 -16.13 2.50
N LEU A 250 18.37 -16.59 1.31
CA LEU A 250 17.47 -16.63 0.15
C LEU A 250 16.21 -17.46 0.40
N PRO A 251 16.28 -18.65 1.05
CA PRO A 251 15.08 -19.44 1.36
C PRO A 251 14.09 -18.72 2.28
N VAL A 252 14.58 -17.91 3.23
CA VAL A 252 13.73 -17.12 4.14
C VAL A 252 13.02 -16.02 3.36
N GLY A 253 13.75 -15.28 2.53
CA GLY A 253 13.16 -14.25 1.67
C GLY A 253 12.12 -14.82 0.70
N ALA A 254 12.41 -15.97 0.09
CA ALA A 254 11.49 -16.67 -0.81
C ALA A 254 10.23 -17.16 -0.07
N ALA A 255 10.37 -17.71 1.13
CA ALA A 255 9.24 -18.14 1.95
C ALA A 255 8.34 -16.96 2.34
N PHE A 256 8.92 -15.83 2.74
CA PHE A 256 8.16 -14.61 3.07
C PHE A 256 7.39 -14.09 1.85
N LEU A 257 8.05 -13.97 0.70
CA LEU A 257 7.41 -13.57 -0.55
C LEU A 257 6.29 -14.53 -0.95
N GLY A 258 6.53 -15.84 -0.87
CA GLY A 258 5.55 -16.87 -1.19
C GLY A 258 4.30 -16.77 -0.31
N LEU A 259 4.48 -16.65 1.00
CA LEU A 259 3.39 -16.43 1.95
C LEU A 259 2.56 -15.19 1.55
N PHE A 260 3.23 -14.07 1.27
CA PHE A 260 2.58 -12.82 0.92
C PHE A 260 1.75 -12.93 -0.38
N LEU A 261 2.33 -13.54 -1.41
CA LEU A 261 1.66 -13.74 -2.71
C LEU A 261 0.47 -14.70 -2.59
N ILE A 262 0.60 -15.78 -1.82
CA ILE A 262 -0.49 -16.75 -1.60
C ILE A 262 -1.69 -16.05 -0.94
N ILE A 263 -1.46 -15.33 0.16
CA ILE A 263 -2.53 -14.62 0.88
C ILE A 263 -3.16 -13.55 -0.02
N SER A 264 -2.34 -12.79 -0.76
CA SER A 264 -2.81 -11.75 -1.68
C SER A 264 -3.71 -12.31 -2.78
N LEU A 265 -3.25 -13.36 -3.47
CA LEU A 265 -3.97 -13.98 -4.58
C LEU A 265 -5.23 -14.69 -4.08
N LEU A 266 -5.18 -15.39 -2.95
CA LEU A 266 -6.34 -16.04 -2.36
C LEU A 266 -7.39 -15.03 -1.89
N GLY A 267 -6.96 -13.93 -1.25
CA GLY A 267 -7.85 -12.83 -0.85
C GLY A 267 -8.55 -12.19 -2.05
N LEU A 268 -7.79 -11.89 -3.11
CA LEU A 268 -8.35 -11.37 -4.37
C LEU A 268 -9.32 -12.36 -5.03
N TRP A 269 -9.01 -13.65 -5.03
CA TRP A 269 -9.87 -14.69 -5.59
C TRP A 269 -11.22 -14.79 -4.86
N LEU A 270 -11.22 -14.65 -3.52
CA LEU A 270 -12.44 -14.71 -2.71
C LEU A 270 -13.30 -13.44 -2.84
N LEU A 271 -12.66 -12.28 -2.96
CA LEU A 271 -13.34 -10.98 -2.97
C LEU A 271 -13.76 -10.53 -4.37
N LEU A 272 -12.99 -10.82 -5.42
CA LEU A 272 -13.32 -10.42 -6.79
C LEU A 272 -14.34 -11.37 -7.44
N PRO A 273 -15.20 -10.86 -8.34
CA PRO A 273 -16.03 -11.72 -9.15
C PRO A 273 -15.17 -12.56 -10.13
N ALA A 274 -15.62 -13.76 -10.49
CA ALA A 274 -14.85 -14.70 -11.34
C ALA A 274 -14.36 -14.08 -12.65
N ARG A 275 -15.14 -13.18 -13.26
CA ARG A 275 -14.77 -12.41 -14.47
C ARG A 275 -13.57 -11.47 -14.28
N ALA A 276 -13.35 -10.99 -13.06
CA ALA A 276 -12.26 -10.08 -12.70
C ALA A 276 -10.99 -10.83 -12.24
N TRP A 277 -11.14 -12.04 -11.69
CA TRP A 277 -10.03 -12.86 -11.20
C TRP A 277 -8.95 -13.07 -12.27
N ARG A 278 -9.34 -13.41 -13.51
CA ARG A 278 -8.38 -13.60 -14.61
C ARG A 278 -7.52 -12.35 -14.85
N GLN A 279 -8.10 -11.15 -14.71
CA GLN A 279 -7.36 -9.90 -14.89
C GLN A 279 -6.41 -9.64 -13.72
N ALA A 280 -6.87 -9.86 -12.48
CA ALA A 280 -6.02 -9.75 -11.30
C ALA A 280 -4.79 -10.69 -11.38
N TRP A 281 -5.01 -11.95 -11.77
CA TRP A 281 -3.93 -12.91 -11.95
C TRP A 281 -2.96 -12.49 -13.05
N LEU A 282 -3.45 -12.03 -14.21
CA LEU A 282 -2.60 -11.54 -15.30
C LEU A 282 -1.77 -10.32 -14.89
N CYS A 283 -2.30 -9.42 -14.06
CA CYS A 283 -1.54 -8.30 -13.51
C CYS A 283 -0.38 -8.79 -12.63
N TYR A 284 -0.65 -9.71 -11.69
CA TYR A 284 0.41 -10.29 -10.84
C TYR A 284 1.46 -11.05 -11.65
N ALA A 285 1.03 -11.89 -12.60
CA ALA A 285 1.93 -12.65 -13.46
C ALA A 285 2.80 -11.73 -14.33
N GLY A 286 2.20 -10.67 -14.91
CA GLY A 286 2.91 -9.70 -15.73
C GLY A 286 3.96 -8.91 -14.94
N ILE A 287 3.59 -8.38 -13.78
CA ILE A 287 4.54 -7.66 -12.90
C ILE A 287 5.64 -8.61 -12.42
N GLY A 288 5.30 -9.85 -12.06
CA GLY A 288 6.25 -10.88 -11.64
C GLY A 288 7.25 -11.23 -12.75
N ALA A 289 6.79 -11.38 -13.99
CA ALA A 289 7.66 -11.66 -15.14
C ALA A 289 8.63 -10.48 -15.41
N VAL A 290 8.14 -9.24 -15.39
CA VAL A 290 8.98 -8.04 -15.54
C VAL A 290 10.00 -7.93 -14.40
N CYS A 291 9.58 -8.21 -13.17
CA CYS A 291 10.45 -8.23 -12.01
C CYS A 291 11.60 -9.24 -12.17
N LEU A 292 11.29 -10.49 -12.52
CA LEU A 292 12.30 -11.54 -12.72
C LEU A 292 13.26 -11.18 -13.86
N LEU A 293 12.74 -10.63 -14.96
CA LEU A 293 13.56 -10.17 -16.08
C LEU A 293 14.53 -9.07 -15.66
N LEU A 294 14.07 -8.06 -14.93
CA LEU A 294 14.91 -6.96 -14.46
C LEU A 294 15.97 -7.42 -13.45
N LEU A 295 15.63 -8.33 -12.55
CA LEU A 295 16.60 -8.90 -11.62
C LEU A 295 17.68 -9.72 -12.35
N ALA A 296 17.29 -10.52 -13.34
CA ALA A 296 18.21 -11.30 -14.18
C ALA A 296 19.13 -10.38 -15.00
N LEU A 297 18.56 -9.37 -15.69
CA LEU A 297 19.32 -8.40 -16.47
C LEU A 297 20.27 -7.57 -15.61
N GLY A 298 19.81 -7.12 -14.43
CA GLY A 298 20.65 -6.41 -13.46
C GLY A 298 21.85 -7.25 -13.02
N ARG A 299 21.65 -8.56 -12.79
CA ARG A 299 22.73 -9.49 -12.42
C ARG A 299 23.67 -9.80 -13.59
N ALA A 300 23.17 -9.78 -14.83
CA ALA A 300 23.92 -10.09 -16.04
C ALA A 300 24.70 -8.90 -16.63
N GLY A 301 24.79 -7.76 -15.93
CA GLY A 301 25.56 -6.59 -16.37
C GLY A 301 24.72 -5.35 -16.73
N GLY A 302 23.39 -5.38 -16.54
CA GLY A 302 22.50 -4.23 -16.77
C GLY A 302 22.65 -3.08 -15.76
N GLY A 303 23.64 -3.12 -14.89
CA GLY A 303 23.97 -2.09 -13.91
C GLY A 303 23.09 -2.05 -12.65
N PRO A 304 23.51 -1.31 -11.61
CA PRO A 304 22.82 -1.26 -10.31
C PRO A 304 21.39 -0.73 -10.39
N GLY A 305 21.11 0.18 -11.34
CA GLY A 305 19.78 0.77 -11.54
C GLY A 305 18.73 -0.25 -11.97
N THR A 306 19.07 -1.14 -12.91
CA THR A 306 18.16 -2.20 -13.40
C THR A 306 17.83 -3.20 -12.30
N TYR A 307 18.85 -3.59 -11.52
CA TYR A 307 18.65 -4.46 -10.36
C TYR A 307 17.76 -3.80 -9.29
N ARG A 308 18.01 -2.53 -8.97
CA ARG A 308 17.20 -1.75 -8.01
C ARG A 308 15.74 -1.63 -8.47
N LEU A 309 15.49 -1.40 -9.77
CA LEU A 309 14.14 -1.35 -10.31
C LEU A 309 13.42 -2.70 -10.18
N GLY A 310 14.11 -3.80 -10.49
CA GLY A 310 13.59 -5.15 -10.26
C GLY A 310 13.23 -5.38 -8.80
N ARG A 311 14.10 -4.95 -7.87
CA ARG A 311 13.83 -5.06 -6.43
C ARG A 311 12.62 -4.25 -5.98
N LEU A 312 12.47 -3.02 -6.48
CA LEU A 312 11.30 -2.18 -6.17
C LEU A 312 9.99 -2.82 -6.63
N LEU A 313 9.97 -3.47 -7.81
CA LEU A 313 8.78 -4.20 -8.27
C LEU A 313 8.49 -5.43 -7.41
N LEU A 314 9.53 -6.11 -6.91
CA LEU A 314 9.38 -7.22 -5.98
C LEU A 314 8.76 -6.76 -4.66
N ASP A 315 9.26 -5.66 -4.11
CA ASP A 315 8.74 -5.08 -2.87
C ASP A 315 7.29 -4.57 -3.08
N PHE A 316 6.97 -4.02 -4.26
CA PHE A 316 5.59 -3.65 -4.62
C PHE A 316 4.66 -4.88 -4.68
N LEU A 317 5.09 -5.99 -5.29
CA LEU A 317 4.33 -7.25 -5.32
C LEU A 317 4.09 -7.82 -3.93
N ALA A 318 5.07 -7.67 -3.04
CA ALA A 318 5.02 -8.06 -1.63
C ALA A 318 4.43 -6.95 -0.74
N SER A 319 3.49 -6.15 -1.25
CA SER A 319 2.83 -5.10 -0.49
C SER A 319 1.30 -5.17 -0.60
N LEU A 320 0.61 -4.47 0.30
CA LEU A 320 -0.86 -4.35 0.28
C LEU A 320 -1.39 -3.57 -0.93
N LEU A 321 -0.55 -2.74 -1.55
CA LEU A 321 -0.93 -1.80 -2.61
C LEU A 321 -1.56 -2.48 -3.84
N PRO A 322 -0.96 -3.50 -4.47
CA PRO A 322 -1.57 -4.19 -5.61
C PRO A 322 -2.91 -4.84 -5.26
N VAL A 323 -3.06 -5.41 -4.06
CA VAL A 323 -4.31 -6.03 -3.60
C VAL A 323 -5.41 -4.98 -3.49
N VAL A 324 -5.17 -3.91 -2.74
CA VAL A 324 -6.16 -2.82 -2.57
C VAL A 324 -6.46 -2.15 -3.91
N GLY A 325 -5.44 -1.87 -4.71
CA GLY A 325 -5.61 -1.27 -6.04
C GLY A 325 -6.47 -2.13 -6.96
N LEU A 326 -6.21 -3.43 -7.06
CA LEU A 326 -7.00 -4.35 -7.88
C LEU A 326 -8.42 -4.54 -7.36
N LEU A 327 -8.62 -4.60 -6.04
CA LEU A 327 -9.96 -4.59 -5.46
C LEU A 327 -10.71 -3.34 -5.89
N VAL A 328 -10.14 -2.15 -5.72
CA VAL A 328 -10.79 -0.88 -6.10
C VAL A 328 -11.06 -0.79 -7.61
N LEU A 329 -10.13 -1.25 -8.44
CA LEU A 329 -10.24 -1.16 -9.90
C LEU A 329 -11.25 -2.15 -10.49
N LEU A 330 -11.28 -3.37 -9.96
CA LEU A 330 -12.03 -4.48 -10.53
C LEU A 330 -13.34 -4.75 -9.79
N TRP A 331 -13.56 -4.10 -8.64
CA TRP A 331 -14.84 -4.15 -7.94
C TRP A 331 -15.91 -3.43 -8.75
N ARG A 332 -16.76 -4.21 -9.41
CA ARG A 332 -17.99 -3.75 -10.04
C ARG A 332 -19.15 -4.54 -9.45
N PRO A 333 -20.05 -3.90 -8.68
CA PRO A 333 -21.29 -4.54 -8.25
C PRO A 333 -21.98 -5.11 -9.49
N THR A 334 -22.36 -6.39 -9.43
CA THR A 334 -23.17 -7.00 -10.49
C THR A 334 -24.51 -6.31 -10.53
N THR A 335 -24.74 -5.44 -11.51
CA THR A 335 -26.08 -5.06 -11.92
C THR A 335 -26.69 -6.32 -12.55
N THR A 336 -27.64 -6.95 -11.86
CA THR A 336 -28.45 -8.02 -12.40
C THR A 336 -29.08 -7.54 -13.71
N PRO A 337 -29.01 -8.30 -14.82
CA PRO A 337 -29.75 -7.95 -16.02
C PRO A 337 -31.24 -8.00 -15.65
N THR A 338 -31.94 -6.88 -15.76
CA THR A 338 -33.40 -6.87 -15.81
C THR A 338 -33.79 -7.71 -17.02
N THR A 339 -34.29 -8.91 -16.77
CA THR A 339 -35.09 -9.65 -17.74
C THR A 339 -36.27 -8.76 -18.10
N SER A 340 -36.17 -8.06 -19.22
CA SER A 340 -37.33 -7.50 -19.90
C SER A 340 -38.16 -8.68 -20.39
N VAL A 341 -39.02 -9.19 -19.51
CA VAL A 341 -40.09 -10.11 -19.87
C VAL A 341 -40.92 -9.41 -20.94
N GLU A 342 -41.02 -10.07 -22.08
CA GLU A 342 -41.93 -9.76 -23.16
C GLU A 342 -43.33 -9.41 -22.62
N LEU A 343 -43.77 -8.18 -22.86
CA LEU A 343 -45.19 -7.88 -23.00
C LEU A 343 -45.49 -7.76 -24.49
N SER A 344 -45.40 -8.91 -25.16
CA SER A 344 -46.07 -9.18 -26.43
C SER A 344 -47.18 -10.20 -26.16
N SER A 345 -48.26 -9.77 -25.49
CA SER A 345 -49.62 -10.26 -25.71
C SER A 345 -50.58 -9.52 -24.78
N ALA A 346 -51.76 -9.18 -25.32
CA ALA A 346 -52.90 -8.51 -24.68
C ALA A 346 -52.85 -6.97 -24.57
N ARG A 347 -53.00 -6.28 -25.70
CA ARG A 347 -54.26 -5.62 -26.12
C ARG A 347 -54.06 -4.87 -27.43
#